data_AF-A0A7J2IQZ9-F1
#
_entry.id   AF-A0A7J2IQZ9-F1
#
_cell.length_a   1.000
_cell.length_b   1.000
_cell.length_c   1.000
_cell.angle_alpha   90.00
_cell.angle_beta   90.00
_cell.angle_gamma   90.00
#
_symmetry.space_group_name_H-M   'P 1'
#
loop_
_entity.id
_entity.type
_entity.pdbx_description
1 polymer ?
#
loop_
_entity_poly.entity_id
_entity_poly.type
_entity_poly.pdbx_seq_one_letter_code
_entity_poly.pdbx_strand_id
1 'polypeptide(L)'
;MSTTVRISLEDKKRLARFAKKVNAQSLVEALRLALSMAEEKLDEFKGNMEALKKLLKNVGRVGGRVSERVDEELADIVYRESRKE
;
A
#
# COMPACT_ATOMS: atom_id res chain seq x y z
N MET A 1 30.43 -10.36 4.94
CA MET A 1 30.31 -10.98 3.62
C MET A 1 30.31 -9.89 2.55
N SER A 2 31.10 -10.04 1.48
CA SER A 2 31.14 -9.10 0.36
C SER A 2 30.28 -9.62 -0.79
N THR A 3 29.38 -8.77 -1.30
CA THR A 3 28.53 -9.09 -2.45
C THR A 3 28.87 -8.16 -3.61
N THR A 4 29.07 -8.71 -4.81
CA THR A 4 29.36 -7.92 -6.01
C THR A 4 28.16 -7.93 -6.94
N VAL A 5 27.59 -6.76 -7.20
CA VAL A 5 26.50 -6.56 -8.14
C VAL A 5 27.04 -5.89 -9.39
N ARG A 6 26.78 -6.47 -10.56
CA ARG A 6 27.12 -5.88 -11.85
C ARG A 6 25.98 -4.97 -12.30
N ILE A 7 26.31 -3.73 -12.61
CA ILE A 7 25.38 -2.73 -13.13
C ILE A 7 25.97 -2.11 -14.40
N SER A 8 25.11 -1.52 -15.22
CA SER A 8 25.56 -0.79 -16.41
C SER A 8 26.45 0.40 -16.00
N LEU A 9 27.31 0.85 -16.92
CA LEU A 9 28.10 2.07 -16.71
C LEU A 9 27.19 3.30 -16.53
N GLU A 10 26.02 3.30 -17.16
CA GLU A 10 25.04 4.37 -17.03
C GLU A 10 24.41 4.40 -15.64
N ASP A 11 23.99 3.25 -15.11
CA ASP A 11 23.40 3.17 -13.77
C ASP A 11 24.42 3.50 -12.68
N LYS A 12 25.69 3.12 -12.86
CA LYS A 12 26.77 3.59 -11.98
C LYS A 12 26.86 5.12 -11.97
N LYS A 13 26.78 5.78 -13.12
CA LYS A 13 26.78 7.26 -13.20
C LYS A 13 25.53 7.85 -12.56
N ARG A 14 24.36 7.25 -12.76
CA ARG A 14 23.09 7.65 -12.10
C ARG A 14 23.20 7.55 -10.58
N LEU A 15 23.72 6.43 -10.08
CA LEU A 15 23.93 6.20 -8.64
C LEU A 15 24.93 7.19 -8.04
N ALA A 16 26.01 7.52 -8.76
CA ALA A 16 26.95 8.54 -8.31
C ALA A 16 26.32 9.95 -8.24
N ARG A 17 25.46 10.31 -9.20
CA ARG A 17 24.68 11.55 -9.12
C ARG A 17 23.69 11.53 -7.95
N PHE A 18 23.05 10.39 -7.70
CA PHE A 18 22.15 10.22 -6.58
C PHE A 18 22.88 10.38 -5.25
N ALA A 19 24.02 9.70 -5.07
CA ALA A 19 24.86 9.81 -3.87
C ALA A 19 25.23 11.26 -3.52
N LYS A 20 25.58 12.07 -4.54
CA LYS A 20 25.83 13.52 -4.35
C LYS A 20 24.60 14.30 -3.90
N LYS A 21 23.41 13.95 -4.39
CA LYS A 21 22.16 14.62 -4.01
C LYS A 21 21.74 14.31 -2.58
N VAL A 22 21.98 13.08 -2.13
CA VAL A 22 21.61 12.62 -0.79
C VAL A 22 22.74 12.75 0.24
N ASN A 23 23.87 13.36 -0.15
CA ASN A 23 25.09 13.48 0.67
C ASN A 23 25.55 12.14 1.30
N ALA A 24 25.42 11.03 0.56
CA ALA A 24 25.88 9.73 1.02
C ALA A 24 27.40 9.63 0.97
N GLN A 25 28.01 9.01 1.99
CA GLN A 25 29.45 8.84 2.12
C GLN A 25 29.99 7.77 1.16
N SER A 26 29.13 6.87 0.65
CA SER A 26 29.52 5.84 -0.32
C SER A 26 28.42 5.51 -1.33
N LEU A 27 28.80 4.92 -2.47
CA LEU A 27 27.84 4.39 -3.45
C LEU A 27 26.97 3.26 -2.87
N VAL A 28 27.50 2.50 -1.92
CA VAL A 28 26.77 1.41 -1.25
C VAL A 28 25.68 1.97 -0.35
N GLU A 29 25.99 3.02 0.39
CA GLU A 29 25.02 3.74 1.22
C GLU A 29 23.93 4.39 0.36
N ALA A 30 24.32 5.04 -0.73
CA ALA A 30 23.37 5.58 -1.70
C ALA A 30 22.46 4.50 -2.30
N LEU A 31 23.01 3.32 -2.59
CA LEU A 31 22.23 2.18 -3.09
C LEU A 31 21.24 1.66 -2.04
N ARG A 32 21.66 1.55 -0.78
CA ARG A 32 20.76 1.15 0.32
C ARG A 32 19.62 2.13 0.47
N LEU A 33 19.91 3.43 0.47
CA LEU A 33 18.88 4.46 0.58
C LEU A 33 17.89 4.40 -0.59
N ALA A 34 18.40 4.21 -1.82
CA ALA A 34 17.54 4.05 -2.99
C ALA A 34 16.63 2.82 -2.89
N LEU A 35 17.13 1.71 -2.34
CA LEU A 35 16.33 0.50 -2.10
C LEU A 35 15.25 0.75 -1.05
N SER A 36 15.58 1.35 0.09
CA SER A 36 14.59 1.68 1.12
C SER A 36 13.48 2.60 0.60
N MET A 37 13.83 3.62 -0.17
CA MET A 37 12.83 4.50 -0.80
C MET A 37 11.95 3.76 -1.82
N ALA A 38 12.51 2.77 -2.53
CA ALA A 38 11.74 1.95 -3.46
C ALA A 38 10.81 0.97 -2.73
N GLU A 39 11.25 0.39 -1.62
CA GLU A 39 10.44 -0.47 -0.74
C GLU A 39 9.27 0.32 -0.15
N GLU A 40 9.52 1.49 0.44
CA GLU A 40 8.47 2.39 0.95
C GLU A 40 7.45 2.72 -0.14
N LYS A 41 7.91 3.00 -1.36
CA LYS A 41 7.04 3.31 -2.50
C LYS A 41 6.29 2.10 -3.05
N LEU A 42 6.79 0.89 -2.86
CA LEU A 42 6.07 -0.34 -3.19
C LEU A 42 5.01 -0.66 -2.14
N ASP A 43 5.29 -0.32 -0.88
CA ASP A 43 4.38 -0.43 0.26
C ASP A 43 3.31 0.69 0.28
N GLU A 44 3.52 1.80 -0.45
CA GLU A 44 2.48 2.80 -0.68
C GLU A 44 1.21 2.12 -1.24
N PHE A 45 0.10 2.26 -0.51
CA PHE A 45 -1.17 1.62 -0.80
C PHE A 45 -1.63 1.84 -2.25
N LYS A 46 -1.60 0.78 -3.05
CA LYS A 46 -2.08 0.77 -4.45
C LYS A 46 -3.59 0.55 -4.59
N GLY A 47 -4.35 0.65 -3.51
CA GLY A 47 -5.79 0.44 -3.55
C GLY A 47 -6.55 1.67 -4.04
N ASN A 48 -7.80 1.45 -4.47
CA ASN A 48 -8.66 2.52 -4.94
C ASN A 48 -9.17 3.36 -3.76
N MET A 49 -8.61 4.56 -3.57
CA MET A 49 -9.04 5.48 -2.51
C MET A 49 -10.52 5.88 -2.62
N GLU A 50 -11.10 5.94 -3.82
CA GLU A 50 -12.54 6.20 -3.98
C GLU A 50 -13.38 5.00 -3.53
N ALA A 51 -12.90 3.78 -3.73
CA ALA A 51 -13.54 2.58 -3.17
C ALA A 51 -13.47 2.59 -1.64
N LEU A 52 -12.32 2.94 -1.06
CA LEU A 52 -12.15 3.10 0.39
C LEU A 52 -13.10 4.18 0.94
N LYS A 53 -13.20 5.34 0.27
CA LYS A 53 -14.09 6.43 0.67
C LYS A 53 -15.56 6.04 0.58
N LYS A 54 -15.97 5.29 -0.45
CA LYS A 54 -17.32 4.71 -0.56
C LYS A 54 -17.62 3.72 0.56
N LEU A 55 -16.67 2.84 0.90
CA LEU A 55 -16.81 1.92 2.03
C LEU A 55 -16.98 2.69 3.35
N LEU A 56 -16.09 3.64 3.63
CA LEU A 56 -16.11 4.44 4.86
C LEU A 56 -17.39 5.28 5.01
N LYS A 57 -17.95 5.79 3.91
CA LYS A 57 -19.24 6.51 3.92
C LYS A 57 -20.39 5.66 4.50
N ASN A 58 -20.32 4.34 4.32
CA ASN A 58 -21.33 3.41 4.83
C ASN A 58 -21.03 2.94 6.26
N VAL A 59 -19.78 3.00 6.73
CA VAL A 59 -19.38 2.54 8.07
C VAL A 59 -20.07 3.34 9.19
N GLY A 60 -20.25 4.65 9.03
CA GLY A 60 -20.96 5.49 10.03
C GLY A 60 -22.42 5.10 10.25
N ARG A 61 -23.06 4.42 9.28
CA ARG A 61 -24.45 3.95 9.37
C ARG A 61 -24.57 2.54 9.97
N VAL A 62 -23.48 1.77 9.95
CA VAL A 62 -23.41 0.34 10.28
C VAL A 62 -22.69 0.09 11.62
N GLY A 63 -21.77 0.98 12.02
CA GLY A 63 -20.88 0.77 13.17
C GLY A 63 -21.53 0.79 14.55
N GLY A 64 -22.73 1.36 14.70
CA GLY A 64 -23.37 1.51 16.02
C GLY A 64 -24.17 0.29 16.49
N ARG A 65 -24.52 -0.66 15.61
CA ARG A 65 -25.50 -1.71 15.92
C ARG A 65 -25.25 -3.09 15.31
N VAL A 66 -24.19 -3.27 14.52
CA VAL A 66 -24.02 -4.51 13.73
C VAL A 66 -23.22 -5.59 14.44
N SER A 67 -22.28 -5.25 15.34
CA SER A 67 -21.45 -6.29 16.00
C SER A 67 -22.25 -7.28 16.86
N GLU A 68 -23.48 -6.94 17.26
CA GLU A 68 -24.31 -7.78 18.15
C GLU A 68 -25.40 -8.57 17.41
N ARG A 69 -25.74 -8.22 16.16
CA ARG A 69 -26.92 -8.77 15.45
C ARG A 69 -26.66 -9.06 13.96
N VAL A 70 -25.42 -9.43 13.62
CA VAL A 70 -25.01 -9.75 12.24
C VAL A 70 -25.95 -10.79 11.61
N ASP A 71 -26.25 -11.86 12.35
CA ASP A 71 -27.05 -12.98 11.84
C ASP A 71 -28.51 -12.60 11.57
N GLU A 72 -29.10 -11.74 12.40
CA GLU A 72 -30.47 -11.28 12.22
C GLU A 72 -30.60 -10.31 11.04
N GLU A 73 -29.66 -9.39 10.87
CA GLU A 73 -29.64 -8.48 9.71
C GLU A 73 -29.39 -9.24 8.40
N LEU A 74 -28.52 -10.25 8.41
CA LEU A 74 -28.30 -11.12 7.25
C LEU A 74 -29.56 -11.93 6.91
N ALA A 75 -30.24 -12.49 7.91
CA ALA A 75 -31.50 -13.22 7.70
C ALA A 75 -32.60 -12.31 7.13
N ASP A 76 -32.73 -11.07 7.63
CA ASP A 76 -33.70 -10.09 7.16
C ASP A 76 -33.47 -9.67 5.70
N ILE A 77 -32.20 -9.49 5.30
CA ILE A 77 -31.84 -9.15 3.92
C ILE A 77 -32.22 -10.30 2.98
N VAL A 78 -31.83 -11.53 3.31
CA VAL A 78 -32.15 -12.74 2.53
C VAL A 78 -33.68 -12.91 2.40
N TYR A 79 -34.42 -12.64 3.47
CA TYR A 79 -35.88 -12.73 3.46
C TYR A 79 -36.55 -11.63 2.60
N ARG A 80 -35.99 -10.42 2.56
CA ARG A 80 -36.50 -9.32 1.71
C ARG A 80 -36.19 -9.53 0.23
N GLU A 81 -35.05 -10.12 -0.11
CA GLU A 81 -34.68 -10.41 -1.50
C GLU A 81 -35.52 -11.55 -2.08
N SER A 82 -35.78 -12.60 -1.28
CA SER A 82 -36.65 -13.72 -1.68
C SER A 82 -38.15 -13.38 -1.80
N ARG A 83 -38.57 -12.19 -1.33
CA ARG A 83 -39.94 -11.67 -1.49
C ARG A 83 -40.09 -10.66 -2.64
N LYS A 84 -39.00 -10.35 -3.35
CA LYS A 84 -38.98 -9.44 -4.51
C LYS A 84 -38.91 -10.18 -5.86
N GLU A 85 -38.79 -11.50 -5.83
CA GLU A 85 -39.12 -12.42 -6.95
C GLU A 85 -40.59 -12.85 -6.87
#